data_AF-A0A377LT57-F1
#
_entry.id   AF-A0A377LT57-F1
#
_cell.length_a   1.000
_cell.length_b   1.000
_cell.length_c   1.000
_cell.angle_alpha   90.00
_cell.angle_beta   90.00
_cell.angle_gamma   90.00
#
_symmetry.space_group_name_H-M   'P 1'
#
loop_
_entity.id
_entity.type
_entity.pdbx_description
1 polymer ?
#
loop_
_entity_poly.entity_id
_entity_poly.type
_entity_poly.pdbx_seq_one_letter_code
_entity_poly.pdbx_strand_id
1 'polypeptide(L)'
;MASNHTTLPGVSESEETLLTGVNENVYEDQSIGAELTKKDINRVAWRSMLLQASFNYERMQASGWLYGLLPALKKIHTNKRDLARAMKGHMGFFNTHPFLVTFVIGIILAMERSKQDVNSIQSTKIAVGAPLGGIGDAMFWLTLLPICGGIGASLALQGSILGAVVFIVLFNVVHLGLRFGLAHYAYRMGVAAIPLIKANTKKVGHAASIVGMTVIGALVATYVRLNTTLEIKAGDAVVKLQADVIDKLMPAFLPLVYTLTMFWLVRRGWSPLRLIGITVCWVLSVNSVTSCKNKEVAMLGIILTGHGGFASGLEQAMKQILGEQPQFIAIDFPETSTTARLTAQLEQAVSELDARHDIVFLTDLLGGTPFRVASTLAMKRPGSEVITGTNLQLLLEMVLEREGLSSEAFRRQALECGHRGLTSLVDELGRCREEAPAEEGI
;
A
#
# COMPACT_ATOMS: atom_id res chain seq x y z
N MET A 1 -31.71 8.81 -18.41
CA MET A 1 -30.99 8.73 -19.70
C MET A 1 -31.98 8.16 -20.70
N ALA A 2 -32.42 8.96 -21.67
CA ALA A 2 -33.22 8.46 -22.78
C ALA A 2 -32.33 7.51 -23.60
N SER A 3 -32.78 6.27 -23.80
CA SER A 3 -32.13 5.34 -24.73
C SER A 3 -32.19 5.94 -26.13
N ASN A 4 -31.04 6.18 -26.75
CA ASN A 4 -30.97 6.50 -28.18
C ASN A 4 -31.56 5.32 -28.95
N HIS A 5 -32.76 5.49 -29.50
CA HIS A 5 -33.41 4.54 -30.40
C HIS A 5 -32.93 4.70 -31.86
N THR A 6 -31.74 5.27 -32.07
CA THR A 6 -31.13 5.31 -33.39
C THR A 6 -30.67 3.89 -33.74
N THR A 7 -31.49 3.18 -34.51
CA THR A 7 -31.12 1.94 -35.17
C THR A 7 -29.78 2.14 -35.87
N LEU A 8 -28.83 1.22 -35.64
CA LEU A 8 -27.53 1.25 -36.28
C LEU A 8 -27.73 1.30 -37.82
N PRO A 9 -27.04 2.19 -38.54
CA PRO A 9 -27.19 2.27 -39.99
C PRO A 9 -26.77 0.95 -40.62
N GLY A 10 -27.71 0.26 -41.27
CA GLY A 10 -27.48 -1.01 -41.98
C GLY A 10 -28.27 -2.23 -41.49
N VAL A 11 -29.09 -2.13 -40.44
CA VAL A 11 -29.99 -3.23 -40.02
C VAL A 11 -31.35 -3.05 -40.71
N SER A 12 -31.68 -3.90 -41.69
CA SER A 12 -33.00 -3.87 -42.32
C SER A 12 -34.06 -4.38 -41.34
N GLU A 13 -35.22 -3.70 -41.24
CA GLU A 13 -36.36 -4.13 -40.41
C GLU A 13 -36.94 -5.51 -40.82
N SER A 14 -36.52 -6.04 -41.97
CA SER A 14 -36.93 -7.33 -42.54
C SER A 14 -35.99 -8.51 -42.24
N GLU A 15 -34.95 -8.34 -41.41
CA GLU A 15 -34.11 -9.49 -41.02
C GLU A 15 -34.89 -10.41 -40.07
N GLU A 16 -35.38 -11.55 -40.60
CA GLU A 16 -35.79 -12.68 -39.76
C GLU A 16 -34.62 -13.06 -38.86
N THR A 17 -34.71 -12.71 -37.58
CA THR A 17 -33.71 -13.14 -36.60
C THR A 17 -33.69 -14.67 -36.59
N LEU A 18 -32.52 -15.30 -36.44
CA LEU A 18 -32.33 -16.76 -36.48
C LEU A 18 -33.26 -17.58 -35.56
N LEU A 19 -33.99 -16.93 -34.63
CA LEU A 19 -34.77 -17.53 -33.56
C LEU A 19 -36.29 -17.32 -33.69
N THR A 20 -36.81 -16.66 -34.73
CA THR A 20 -38.25 -16.43 -34.89
C THR A 20 -39.02 -17.75 -35.12
N GLY A 21 -40.15 -17.92 -34.42
CA GLY A 21 -41.15 -18.97 -34.71
C GLY A 21 -40.93 -20.36 -34.09
N VAL A 22 -39.99 -20.54 -33.16
CA VAL A 22 -39.66 -21.85 -32.55
C VAL A 22 -39.62 -21.76 -31.01
N ASN A 23 -39.89 -22.86 -30.30
CA ASN A 23 -39.73 -22.95 -28.85
C ASN A 23 -38.30 -22.53 -28.44
N GLU A 24 -38.16 -21.37 -27.77
CA GLU A 24 -36.86 -20.81 -27.39
C GLU A 24 -36.18 -21.59 -26.25
N ASN A 25 -36.88 -22.50 -25.58
CA ASN A 25 -36.37 -23.21 -24.41
C ASN A 25 -35.57 -24.48 -24.74
N VAL A 26 -35.67 -25.00 -25.96
CA VAL A 26 -35.09 -26.30 -26.34
C VAL A 26 -34.18 -26.13 -27.55
N TYR A 27 -33.03 -26.82 -27.55
CA TYR A 27 -32.12 -26.87 -28.69
C TYR A 27 -32.68 -27.71 -29.85
N GLU A 28 -32.37 -27.36 -31.10
CA GLU A 28 -32.77 -28.14 -32.26
C GLU A 28 -32.02 -29.47 -32.30
N ASP A 29 -30.70 -29.44 -32.06
CA ASP A 29 -29.87 -30.62 -31.91
C ASP A 29 -29.84 -31.10 -30.46
N GLN A 30 -30.48 -32.24 -30.21
CA GLN A 30 -30.56 -32.91 -28.91
C GLN A 30 -29.45 -33.95 -28.70
N SER A 31 -28.55 -34.14 -29.68
CA SER A 31 -27.40 -35.02 -29.52
C SER A 31 -26.42 -34.42 -28.51
N ILE A 32 -25.73 -35.29 -27.76
CA ILE A 32 -24.72 -34.85 -26.79
C ILE A 32 -23.63 -34.10 -27.55
N GLY A 33 -23.38 -32.85 -27.15
CA GLY A 33 -22.38 -32.01 -27.78
C GLY A 33 -20.96 -32.55 -27.64
N ALA A 34 -20.05 -31.99 -28.44
CA ALA A 34 -18.65 -32.41 -28.45
C ALA A 34 -18.00 -32.31 -27.06
N GLU A 35 -17.15 -33.29 -26.75
CA GLU A 35 -16.36 -33.27 -25.52
C GLU A 35 -15.32 -32.15 -25.54
N LEU A 36 -15.23 -31.41 -24.44
CA LEU A 36 -14.25 -30.35 -24.30
C LEU A 36 -12.93 -30.94 -23.81
N THR A 37 -11.86 -30.69 -24.57
CA THR A 37 -10.53 -31.12 -24.19
C THR A 37 -9.98 -30.28 -23.03
N LYS A 38 -8.92 -30.75 -22.37
CA LYS A 38 -8.20 -29.95 -21.36
C LYS A 38 -7.77 -28.57 -21.89
N LYS A 39 -7.37 -28.51 -23.16
CA LYS A 39 -6.98 -27.26 -23.84
C LYS A 39 -8.15 -26.28 -23.97
N ASP A 40 -9.35 -26.80 -24.21
CA ASP A 40 -10.57 -25.98 -24.30
C ASP A 40 -10.95 -25.39 -22.95
N ILE A 41 -10.93 -26.22 -21.90
CA ILE A 41 -11.22 -25.76 -20.53
C ILE A 41 -10.18 -24.71 -20.08
N ASN A 42 -8.89 -24.92 -20.37
CA ASN A 42 -7.86 -23.92 -20.09
C ASN A 42 -8.07 -22.62 -20.87
N ARG A 43 -8.48 -22.69 -22.14
CA ARG A 43 -8.79 -21.50 -22.94
C ARG A 43 -9.95 -20.72 -22.34
N VAL A 44 -10.98 -21.40 -21.85
CA VAL A 44 -12.11 -20.77 -21.14
C VAL A 44 -11.65 -20.12 -19.83
N ALA A 45 -10.81 -20.80 -19.05
CA ALA A 45 -10.25 -20.25 -17.81
C ALA A 45 -9.42 -18.98 -18.06
N TRP A 46 -8.55 -18.97 -19.08
CA TRP A 46 -7.81 -17.77 -19.50
C TRP A 46 -8.74 -16.63 -19.90
N ARG A 47 -9.73 -16.91 -20.76
CA ARG A 47 -10.68 -15.88 -21.21
C ARG A 47 -11.55 -15.33 -20.09
N SER A 48 -11.81 -16.13 -19.06
CA SER A 48 -12.55 -15.67 -17.88
C SER A 48 -11.83 -14.55 -17.11
N MET A 49 -10.52 -14.35 -17.33
CA MET A 49 -9.80 -13.17 -16.80
C MET A 49 -10.38 -11.85 -17.25
N LEU A 50 -11.05 -11.83 -18.41
CA LEU A 50 -11.71 -10.65 -18.95
C LEU A 50 -13.20 -10.58 -18.57
N LEU A 51 -13.64 -11.32 -17.55
CA LEU A 51 -15.04 -11.35 -17.10
C LEU A 51 -15.62 -9.95 -16.85
N GLN A 52 -14.82 -9.06 -16.25
CA GLN A 52 -15.25 -7.70 -15.89
C GLN A 52 -14.83 -6.64 -16.93
N ALA A 53 -14.22 -7.02 -18.05
CA ALA A 53 -13.71 -6.07 -19.04
C ALA A 53 -14.81 -5.21 -19.72
N SER A 54 -16.05 -5.67 -19.70
CA SER A 54 -17.21 -4.95 -20.24
C SER A 54 -18.38 -4.92 -19.25
N PHE A 55 -18.05 -4.69 -17.97
CA PHE A 55 -19.03 -4.57 -16.90
C PHE A 55 -19.98 -3.39 -17.15
N ASN A 56 -21.29 -3.62 -17.01
CA ASN A 56 -22.32 -2.58 -17.18
C ASN A 56 -23.46 -2.76 -16.18
N TYR A 57 -24.19 -1.69 -15.87
CA TYR A 57 -25.25 -1.76 -14.84
C TYR A 57 -26.49 -2.55 -15.25
N GLU A 58 -26.76 -2.71 -16.55
CA GLU A 58 -27.93 -3.44 -17.03
C GLU A 58 -27.78 -4.96 -16.79
N ARG A 59 -26.60 -5.52 -17.11
CA ARG A 59 -26.38 -6.98 -17.13
C ARG A 59 -25.13 -7.44 -16.39
N MET A 60 -24.44 -6.52 -15.72
CA MET A 60 -23.23 -6.75 -14.92
C MET A 60 -22.13 -7.42 -15.75
N GLN A 61 -21.85 -8.70 -15.54
CA GLN A 61 -20.72 -9.42 -16.15
C GLN A 61 -21.08 -10.19 -17.43
N ALA A 62 -22.33 -10.08 -17.92
CA ALA A 62 -22.85 -10.91 -19.01
C ALA A 62 -21.96 -10.95 -20.28
N SER A 63 -21.42 -9.82 -20.71
CA SER A 63 -20.57 -9.74 -21.92
C SER A 63 -19.25 -10.51 -21.74
N GLY A 64 -18.57 -10.32 -20.61
CA GLY A 64 -17.34 -11.05 -20.31
C GLY A 64 -17.59 -12.55 -20.04
N TRP A 65 -18.74 -12.87 -19.45
CA TRP A 65 -19.22 -14.24 -19.27
C TRP A 65 -19.38 -14.95 -20.61
N LEU A 66 -20.12 -14.36 -21.55
CA LEU A 66 -20.32 -14.93 -22.87
C LEU A 66 -18.99 -15.03 -23.63
N TYR A 67 -18.14 -13.98 -23.56
CA TYR A 67 -16.81 -14.01 -24.17
C TYR A 67 -15.98 -15.21 -23.67
N GLY A 68 -16.04 -15.51 -22.37
CA GLY A 68 -15.38 -16.66 -21.76
C GLY A 68 -15.86 -18.00 -22.32
N LEU A 69 -17.18 -18.18 -22.41
CA LEU A 69 -17.83 -19.42 -22.86
C LEU A 69 -17.76 -19.65 -24.37
N LEU A 70 -17.73 -18.59 -25.17
CA LEU A 70 -17.97 -18.63 -26.62
C LEU A 70 -17.15 -19.69 -27.38
N PRO A 71 -15.85 -19.89 -27.12
CA PRO A 71 -15.09 -20.93 -27.84
C PRO A 71 -15.60 -22.35 -27.55
N ALA A 72 -16.07 -22.62 -26.34
CA ALA A 72 -16.64 -23.91 -25.97
C ALA A 72 -18.06 -24.06 -26.53
N LEU A 73 -18.88 -23.02 -26.47
CA LEU A 73 -20.22 -23.02 -27.09
C LEU A 73 -20.15 -23.31 -28.59
N LYS A 74 -19.18 -22.72 -29.32
CA LYS A 74 -18.95 -23.00 -30.74
C LYS A 74 -18.58 -24.46 -31.05
N LYS A 75 -18.01 -25.19 -30.08
CA LYS A 75 -17.71 -26.61 -30.22
C LYS A 75 -18.91 -27.50 -29.88
N ILE A 76 -19.72 -27.08 -28.91
CA ILE A 76 -20.91 -27.81 -28.46
C ILE A 76 -22.08 -27.66 -29.44
N HIS A 77 -22.27 -26.44 -29.98
CA HIS A 77 -23.38 -26.07 -30.86
C HIS A 77 -22.85 -25.80 -32.27
N THR A 78 -22.97 -26.80 -33.15
CA THR A 78 -22.44 -26.77 -34.53
C THR A 78 -23.39 -26.08 -35.50
N ASN A 79 -24.70 -26.09 -35.25
CA ASN A 79 -25.69 -25.33 -36.01
C ASN A 79 -25.77 -23.87 -35.52
N LYS A 80 -25.99 -22.96 -36.46
CA LYS A 80 -26.04 -21.51 -36.19
C LYS A 80 -27.18 -21.13 -35.24
N ARG A 81 -28.31 -21.86 -35.28
CA ARG A 81 -29.49 -21.57 -34.47
C ARG A 81 -29.28 -21.90 -32.99
N ASP A 82 -28.76 -23.08 -32.65
CA ASP A 82 -28.49 -23.41 -31.23
C ASP A 82 -27.37 -22.56 -30.66
N LEU A 83 -26.34 -22.26 -31.46
CA LEU A 83 -25.30 -21.32 -31.04
C LEU A 83 -25.89 -19.94 -30.75
N ALA A 84 -26.74 -19.40 -31.63
CA ALA A 84 -27.42 -18.12 -31.42
C ALA A 84 -28.33 -18.16 -30.17
N ARG A 85 -29.06 -19.25 -29.97
CA ARG A 85 -29.93 -19.48 -28.80
C ARG A 85 -29.13 -19.48 -27.49
N ALA A 86 -28.03 -20.24 -27.44
CA ALA A 86 -27.14 -20.30 -26.29
C ALA A 86 -26.51 -18.93 -26.00
N MET A 87 -26.02 -18.24 -27.04
CA MET A 87 -25.45 -16.89 -26.91
C MET A 87 -26.48 -15.88 -26.37
N LYS A 88 -27.72 -15.90 -26.88
CA LYS A 88 -28.82 -15.06 -26.38
C LYS A 88 -29.12 -15.34 -24.92
N GLY A 89 -29.23 -16.62 -24.53
CA GLY A 89 -29.48 -17.02 -23.14
C GLY A 89 -28.39 -16.52 -22.17
N HIS A 90 -27.13 -16.66 -22.55
CA HIS A 90 -25.99 -16.23 -21.72
C HIS A 90 -25.77 -14.72 -21.66
N MET A 91 -26.44 -13.94 -22.51
CA MET A 91 -26.40 -12.48 -22.46
C MET A 91 -27.35 -11.89 -21.40
N GLY A 92 -28.13 -12.71 -20.69
CA GLY A 92 -28.90 -12.27 -19.53
C GLY A 92 -28.01 -11.92 -18.32
N PHE A 93 -28.60 -11.25 -17.33
CA PHE A 93 -27.92 -10.85 -16.10
C PHE A 93 -27.04 -11.96 -15.52
N PHE A 94 -25.82 -11.60 -15.13
CA PHE A 94 -24.94 -12.49 -14.38
C PHE A 94 -23.95 -11.67 -13.56
N ASN A 95 -23.86 -11.99 -12.27
CA ASN A 95 -22.89 -11.37 -11.38
C ASN A 95 -22.41 -12.40 -10.35
N THR A 96 -21.11 -12.65 -10.32
CA THR A 96 -20.46 -13.54 -9.36
C THR A 96 -19.02 -13.09 -9.11
N HIS A 97 -18.34 -13.75 -8.17
CA HIS A 97 -16.96 -13.44 -7.87
C HIS A 97 -16.03 -13.91 -9.01
N PRO A 98 -15.13 -13.04 -9.53
CA PRO A 98 -14.28 -13.38 -10.68
C PRO A 98 -13.44 -14.65 -10.52
N PHE A 99 -12.97 -14.96 -9.29
CA PHE A 99 -12.09 -16.12 -9.08
C PHE A 99 -12.85 -17.44 -9.06
N LEU A 100 -14.13 -17.40 -8.68
CA LEU A 100 -14.99 -18.58 -8.57
C LEU A 100 -15.85 -18.78 -9.83
N VAL A 101 -15.81 -17.83 -10.78
CA VAL A 101 -16.62 -17.88 -12.01
C VAL A 101 -16.39 -19.15 -12.82
N THR A 102 -15.16 -19.67 -12.86
CA THR A 102 -14.82 -20.85 -13.67
C THR A 102 -15.46 -22.12 -13.17
N PHE A 103 -15.80 -22.16 -11.88
CA PHE A 103 -16.61 -23.23 -11.32
C PHE A 103 -18.03 -23.21 -11.91
N VAL A 104 -18.65 -22.02 -11.99
CA VAL A 104 -19.97 -21.86 -12.64
C VAL A 104 -19.88 -22.22 -14.12
N ILE A 105 -18.84 -21.74 -14.81
CA ILE A 105 -18.61 -22.04 -16.22
C ILE A 105 -18.53 -23.56 -16.46
N GLY A 106 -17.79 -24.30 -15.63
CA GLY A 106 -17.65 -25.75 -15.80
C GLY A 106 -18.99 -26.49 -15.73
N ILE A 107 -19.85 -26.15 -14.75
CA ILE A 107 -21.20 -26.73 -14.62
C ILE A 107 -22.05 -26.38 -15.83
N ILE A 108 -22.05 -25.10 -16.23
CA ILE A 108 -22.86 -24.63 -17.35
C ILE A 108 -22.44 -25.27 -18.66
N LEU A 109 -21.13 -25.41 -18.93
CA LEU A 109 -20.64 -26.09 -20.12
C LEU A 109 -21.01 -27.58 -20.14
N ALA A 110 -21.07 -28.25 -18.99
CA ALA A 110 -21.55 -29.62 -18.90
C ALA A 110 -23.06 -29.74 -19.21
N MET A 111 -23.86 -28.77 -18.74
CA MET A 111 -25.30 -28.70 -19.06
C MET A 111 -25.57 -28.38 -20.52
N GLU A 112 -24.82 -27.43 -21.09
CA GLU A 112 -24.86 -27.08 -22.52
C GLU A 112 -24.53 -28.28 -23.40
N ARG A 113 -23.48 -29.04 -23.04
CA ARG A 113 -23.12 -30.29 -23.73
C ARG A 113 -24.23 -31.32 -23.67
N SER A 114 -24.92 -31.40 -22.53
CA SER A 114 -26.03 -32.34 -22.33
C SER A 114 -27.37 -31.81 -22.88
N LYS A 115 -27.34 -30.71 -23.64
CA LYS A 115 -28.50 -30.08 -24.29
C LYS A 115 -29.69 -29.86 -23.36
N GLN A 116 -29.42 -29.56 -22.08
CA GLN A 116 -30.46 -29.23 -21.12
C GLN A 116 -31.24 -28.00 -21.56
N ASP A 117 -32.50 -27.90 -21.11
CA ASP A 117 -33.36 -26.75 -21.40
C ASP A 117 -32.67 -25.42 -21.06
N VAL A 118 -32.82 -24.44 -21.95
CA VAL A 118 -32.18 -23.13 -21.84
C VAL A 118 -32.54 -22.46 -20.51
N ASN A 119 -33.81 -22.50 -20.11
CA ASN A 119 -34.29 -21.96 -18.84
C ASN A 119 -33.66 -22.65 -17.63
N SER A 120 -33.44 -23.97 -17.70
CA SER A 120 -32.79 -24.74 -16.64
C SER A 120 -31.31 -24.36 -16.52
N ILE A 121 -30.62 -24.16 -17.64
CA ILE A 121 -29.25 -23.65 -17.69
C ILE A 121 -29.16 -22.25 -17.08
N GLN A 122 -30.05 -21.32 -17.49
CA GLN A 122 -30.06 -19.96 -16.96
C GLN A 122 -30.40 -19.91 -15.47
N SER A 123 -31.38 -20.70 -15.02
CA SER A 123 -31.75 -20.78 -13.61
C SER A 123 -30.60 -21.32 -12.77
N THR A 124 -29.89 -22.35 -13.26
CA THR A 124 -28.71 -22.90 -12.59
C THR A 124 -27.55 -21.91 -12.55
N LYS A 125 -27.33 -21.16 -13.65
CA LYS A 125 -26.33 -20.09 -13.72
C LYS A 125 -26.51 -19.09 -12.57
N ILE A 126 -27.75 -18.64 -12.35
CA ILE A 126 -28.09 -17.69 -11.28
C ILE A 126 -27.99 -18.36 -9.90
N ALA A 127 -28.58 -19.55 -9.75
CA ALA A 127 -28.64 -20.27 -8.48
C ALA A 127 -27.26 -20.63 -7.91
N VAL A 128 -26.30 -20.94 -8.80
CA VAL A 128 -24.91 -21.25 -8.41
C VAL A 128 -24.06 -19.97 -8.35
N GLY A 129 -24.23 -19.05 -9.28
CA GLY A 129 -23.43 -17.83 -9.37
C GLY A 129 -23.61 -16.89 -8.17
N ALA A 130 -24.86 -16.67 -7.73
CA ALA A 130 -25.18 -15.75 -6.63
C ALA A 130 -24.47 -16.10 -5.30
N PRO A 131 -24.57 -17.34 -4.75
CA PRO A 131 -23.89 -17.69 -3.52
C PRO A 131 -22.36 -17.65 -3.63
N LEU A 132 -21.79 -17.99 -4.79
CA LEU A 132 -20.34 -17.89 -5.02
C LEU A 132 -19.87 -16.43 -5.11
N GLY A 133 -20.74 -15.51 -5.52
CA GLY A 133 -20.48 -14.07 -5.40
C GLY A 133 -20.21 -13.67 -3.96
N GLY A 134 -21.19 -13.91 -3.08
CA GLY A 134 -21.07 -13.54 -1.66
C GLY A 134 -19.91 -14.25 -0.93
N ILE A 135 -19.71 -15.55 -1.19
CA ILE A 135 -18.57 -16.29 -0.61
C ILE A 135 -17.25 -15.73 -1.12
N GLY A 136 -17.14 -15.50 -2.44
CA GLY A 136 -15.92 -15.00 -3.04
C GLY A 136 -15.55 -13.62 -2.52
N ASP A 137 -16.51 -12.71 -2.39
CA ASP A 137 -16.26 -11.37 -1.85
C ASP A 137 -15.69 -11.44 -0.42
N ALA A 138 -16.25 -12.29 0.44
CA ALA A 138 -15.75 -12.50 1.79
C ALA A 138 -14.34 -13.13 1.81
N MET A 139 -14.10 -14.15 0.98
CA MET A 139 -12.83 -14.88 0.95
C MET A 139 -11.69 -14.10 0.30
N PHE A 140 -11.96 -13.39 -0.78
CA PHE A 140 -10.89 -12.83 -1.62
C PHE A 140 -10.75 -11.32 -1.43
N TRP A 141 -11.85 -10.56 -1.48
CA TRP A 141 -11.77 -9.12 -1.32
C TRP A 141 -11.63 -8.67 0.13
N LEU A 142 -12.33 -9.32 1.05
CA LEU A 142 -12.29 -8.95 2.47
C LEU A 142 -11.19 -9.68 3.26
N THR A 143 -10.62 -10.76 2.72
CA THR A 143 -9.64 -11.58 3.44
C THR A 143 -8.32 -11.67 2.68
N LEU A 144 -8.25 -12.41 1.57
CA LEU A 144 -6.98 -12.67 0.89
C LEU A 144 -6.27 -11.40 0.41
N LEU A 145 -6.99 -10.48 -0.24
CA LEU A 145 -6.41 -9.25 -0.78
C LEU A 145 -5.80 -8.37 0.34
N PRO A 146 -6.51 -8.08 1.45
CA PRO A 146 -5.93 -7.40 2.60
C PRO A 146 -4.73 -8.12 3.23
N ILE A 147 -4.75 -9.46 3.33
CA ILE A 147 -3.60 -10.23 3.85
C ILE A 147 -2.37 -10.02 2.96
N CYS A 148 -2.52 -10.29 1.66
CA CYS A 148 -1.43 -10.11 0.70
C CYS A 148 -0.94 -8.67 0.70
N GLY A 149 -1.87 -7.71 0.69
CA GLY A 149 -1.58 -6.28 0.70
C GLY A 149 -0.84 -5.85 1.96
N GLY A 150 -1.27 -6.34 3.13
CA GLY A 150 -0.60 -6.10 4.40
C GLY A 150 0.82 -6.66 4.43
N ILE A 151 1.00 -7.93 4.05
CA ILE A 151 2.35 -8.54 4.01
C ILE A 151 3.26 -7.77 3.03
N GLY A 152 2.77 -7.46 1.83
CA GLY A 152 3.52 -6.71 0.83
C GLY A 152 3.87 -5.29 1.30
N ALA A 153 2.92 -4.59 1.91
CA ALA A 153 3.12 -3.24 2.46
C ALA A 153 4.13 -3.25 3.61
N SER A 154 4.10 -4.26 4.50
CA SER A 154 5.06 -4.38 5.61
C SER A 154 6.51 -4.43 5.12
N LEU A 155 6.77 -5.21 4.08
CA LEU A 155 8.09 -5.33 3.45
C LEU A 155 8.47 -4.06 2.68
N ALA A 156 7.52 -3.46 1.97
CA ALA A 156 7.76 -2.22 1.23
C ALA A 156 8.10 -1.03 2.16
N LEU A 157 7.46 -0.95 3.33
CA LEU A 157 7.77 0.06 4.36
C LEU A 157 9.19 -0.05 4.91
N GLN A 158 9.85 -1.20 4.74
CA GLN A 158 11.26 -1.41 5.10
C GLN A 158 12.21 -1.08 3.93
N GLY A 159 11.70 -0.51 2.83
CA GLY A 159 12.48 -0.17 1.64
C GLY A 159 12.70 -1.33 0.66
N SER A 160 12.07 -2.50 0.87
CA SER A 160 12.29 -3.68 0.03
C SER A 160 11.29 -3.76 -1.14
N ILE A 161 11.81 -3.88 -2.37
CA ILE A 161 10.99 -4.16 -3.57
C ILE A 161 10.27 -5.52 -3.49
N LEU A 162 10.77 -6.43 -2.66
CA LEU A 162 10.13 -7.74 -2.44
C LEU A 162 8.70 -7.60 -1.92
N GLY A 163 8.34 -6.48 -1.29
CA GLY A 163 6.95 -6.22 -0.89
C GLY A 163 5.97 -6.27 -2.07
N ALA A 164 6.32 -5.63 -3.20
CA ALA A 164 5.51 -5.66 -4.41
C ALA A 164 5.49 -7.06 -5.05
N VAL A 165 6.64 -7.73 -5.10
CA VAL A 165 6.77 -9.09 -5.66
C VAL A 165 5.94 -10.10 -4.88
N VAL A 166 6.06 -10.10 -3.55
CA VAL A 166 5.31 -11.01 -2.66
C VAL A 166 3.80 -10.80 -2.82
N PHE A 167 3.34 -9.55 -2.87
CA PHE A 167 1.93 -9.25 -3.12
C PHE A 167 1.45 -9.88 -4.44
N ILE A 168 2.15 -9.61 -5.55
CA ILE A 168 1.78 -10.08 -6.87
C ILE A 168 1.77 -11.62 -6.90
N VAL A 169 2.83 -12.26 -6.41
CA VAL A 169 2.95 -13.73 -6.46
C VAL A 169 1.90 -14.39 -5.57
N LEU A 170 1.82 -14.00 -4.30
CA LEU A 170 0.92 -14.64 -3.34
C LEU A 170 -0.54 -14.52 -3.77
N PHE A 171 -0.94 -13.33 -4.23
CA PHE A 171 -2.30 -13.09 -4.70
C PHE A 171 -2.60 -13.87 -5.99
N ASN A 172 -1.68 -13.86 -6.96
CA ASN A 172 -1.93 -14.51 -8.25
C ASN A 172 -1.82 -16.03 -8.21
N VAL A 173 -0.98 -16.62 -7.35
CA VAL A 173 -0.91 -18.08 -7.20
C VAL A 173 -2.26 -18.65 -6.76
N VAL A 174 -2.89 -18.03 -5.75
CA VAL A 174 -4.23 -18.46 -5.28
C VAL A 174 -5.29 -18.18 -6.35
N HIS A 175 -5.28 -16.99 -6.94
CA HIS A 175 -6.21 -16.61 -8.01
C HIS A 175 -6.17 -17.59 -9.20
N LEU A 176 -4.98 -17.85 -9.75
CA LEU A 176 -4.80 -18.72 -10.91
C LEU A 176 -5.04 -20.18 -10.54
N GLY A 177 -4.51 -20.64 -9.41
CA GLY A 177 -4.70 -22.01 -8.93
C GLY A 177 -6.18 -22.37 -8.82
N LEU A 178 -6.98 -21.51 -8.17
CA LEU A 178 -8.42 -21.70 -8.06
C LEU A 178 -9.09 -21.62 -9.42
N ARG A 179 -8.77 -20.61 -10.23
CA ARG A 179 -9.45 -20.39 -11.51
C ARG A 179 -9.29 -21.58 -12.46
N PHE A 180 -8.08 -22.10 -12.62
CA PHE A 180 -7.82 -23.27 -13.45
C PHE A 180 -8.32 -24.57 -12.80
N GLY A 181 -8.03 -24.78 -11.52
CA GLY A 181 -8.44 -25.98 -10.79
C GLY A 181 -9.96 -26.17 -10.79
N LEU A 182 -10.71 -25.11 -10.46
CA LEU A 182 -12.16 -25.15 -10.40
C LEU A 182 -12.81 -25.34 -11.79
N ALA A 183 -12.22 -24.82 -12.86
CA ALA A 183 -12.72 -25.01 -14.22
C ALA A 183 -12.78 -26.51 -14.59
N HIS A 184 -11.67 -27.23 -14.35
CA HIS A 184 -11.57 -28.66 -14.62
C HIS A 184 -12.43 -29.49 -13.68
N TYR A 185 -12.41 -29.17 -12.39
CA TYR A 185 -13.19 -29.88 -11.38
C TYR A 185 -14.69 -29.80 -11.67
N ALA A 186 -15.21 -28.60 -11.92
CA ALA A 186 -16.63 -28.37 -12.17
C ALA A 186 -17.12 -29.01 -13.47
N TYR A 187 -16.33 -28.93 -14.56
CA TYR A 187 -16.71 -29.54 -15.82
C TYR A 187 -16.83 -31.07 -15.72
N ARG A 188 -15.90 -31.72 -15.00
CA ARG A 188 -15.95 -33.17 -14.77
C ARG A 188 -17.12 -33.61 -13.91
N MET A 189 -17.48 -32.80 -12.91
CA MET A 189 -18.61 -33.08 -12.04
C MET A 189 -19.97 -32.83 -12.72
N GLY A 190 -20.05 -31.85 -13.63
CA GLY A 190 -21.29 -31.45 -14.28
C GLY A 190 -22.41 -31.12 -13.29
N VAL A 191 -23.62 -31.57 -13.58
CA VAL A 191 -24.82 -31.30 -12.77
C VAL A 191 -24.80 -31.93 -11.37
N ALA A 192 -23.97 -32.95 -11.15
CA ALA A 192 -23.83 -33.59 -9.85
C ALA A 192 -23.20 -32.66 -8.79
N ALA A 193 -22.60 -31.53 -9.19
CA ALA A 193 -22.05 -30.53 -8.28
C ALA A 193 -23.13 -29.70 -7.56
N ILE A 194 -24.34 -29.60 -8.12
CA ILE A 194 -25.39 -28.68 -7.63
C ILE A 194 -25.80 -28.94 -6.16
N PRO A 195 -26.07 -30.20 -5.73
CA PRO A 195 -26.43 -30.48 -4.34
C PRO A 195 -25.28 -30.19 -3.36
N LEU A 196 -24.04 -30.49 -3.76
CA LEU A 196 -22.84 -30.29 -2.94
C LEU A 196 -22.63 -28.81 -2.58
N ILE A 197 -22.84 -27.92 -3.56
CA ILE A 197 -22.75 -26.46 -3.37
C ILE A 197 -23.81 -26.03 -2.38
N LYS A 198 -25.07 -26.38 -2.64
CA LYS A 198 -26.20 -25.95 -1.81
C LYS A 198 -26.07 -26.41 -0.36
N ALA A 199 -25.56 -27.62 -0.14
CA ALA A 199 -25.36 -28.17 1.20
C ALA A 199 -24.24 -27.47 1.99
N ASN A 200 -23.20 -26.97 1.31
CA ASN A 200 -21.99 -26.49 1.97
C ASN A 200 -21.77 -24.97 1.89
N THR A 201 -22.54 -24.22 1.07
CA THR A 201 -22.43 -22.76 0.92
C THR A 201 -22.38 -22.03 2.27
N LYS A 202 -23.28 -22.37 3.21
CA LYS A 202 -23.32 -21.72 4.53
C LYS A 202 -22.07 -21.99 5.36
N LYS A 203 -21.57 -23.23 5.36
CA LYS A 203 -20.38 -23.63 6.13
C LYS A 203 -19.13 -22.95 5.59
N VAL A 204 -18.96 -22.94 4.26
CA VAL A 204 -17.83 -22.29 3.58
C VAL A 204 -17.86 -20.79 3.81
N GLY A 205 -19.02 -20.14 3.64
CA GLY A 205 -19.18 -18.71 3.90
C GLY A 205 -18.87 -18.35 5.34
N HIS A 206 -19.37 -19.12 6.32
CA HIS A 206 -19.10 -18.88 7.73
C HIS A 206 -17.61 -19.02 8.09
N ALA A 207 -16.95 -20.07 7.60
CA ALA A 207 -15.51 -20.26 7.80
C ALA A 207 -14.70 -19.11 7.19
N ALA A 208 -15.06 -18.66 5.98
CA ALA A 208 -14.44 -17.51 5.34
C ALA A 208 -14.61 -16.22 6.15
N SER A 209 -15.81 -15.97 6.68
CA SER A 209 -16.07 -14.79 7.52
C SER A 209 -15.27 -14.80 8.82
N ILE A 210 -15.07 -15.97 9.46
CA ILE A 210 -14.24 -16.08 10.65
C ILE A 210 -12.80 -15.65 10.33
N VAL A 211 -12.20 -16.23 9.28
CA VAL A 211 -10.83 -15.90 8.87
C VAL A 211 -10.71 -14.42 8.52
N GLY A 212 -11.65 -13.88 7.75
CA GLY A 212 -11.66 -12.47 7.36
C GLY A 212 -11.76 -11.51 8.56
N MET A 213 -12.67 -11.77 9.49
CA MET A 213 -12.83 -10.94 10.69
C MET A 213 -11.60 -11.00 11.61
N THR A 214 -10.98 -12.17 11.77
CA THR A 214 -9.73 -12.32 12.54
C THR A 214 -8.60 -11.50 11.93
N VAL A 215 -8.44 -11.55 10.60
CA VAL A 215 -7.42 -10.79 9.87
C VAL A 215 -7.67 -9.29 9.99
N ILE A 216 -8.91 -8.83 9.79
CA ILE A 216 -9.25 -7.41 9.94
C ILE A 216 -8.91 -6.92 11.34
N GLY A 217 -9.21 -7.71 12.38
CA GLY A 217 -8.83 -7.38 13.76
C GLY A 217 -7.32 -7.23 13.95
N ALA A 218 -6.53 -8.16 13.42
CA ALA A 218 -5.07 -8.09 13.47
C ALA A 218 -4.50 -6.87 12.70
N LEU A 219 -5.07 -6.56 11.53
CA LEU A 219 -4.67 -5.41 10.73
C LEU A 219 -4.96 -4.09 11.46
N VAL A 220 -6.11 -3.97 12.12
CA VAL A 220 -6.43 -2.78 12.93
C VAL A 220 -5.38 -2.59 14.03
N ALA A 221 -5.05 -3.64 14.77
CA ALA A 221 -4.06 -3.55 15.85
C ALA A 221 -2.63 -3.22 15.37
N THR A 222 -2.29 -3.61 14.14
CA THR A 222 -0.91 -3.50 13.62
C THR A 222 -0.68 -2.24 12.78
N TYR A 223 -1.66 -1.83 11.96
CA TYR A 223 -1.50 -0.76 10.97
C TYR A 223 -2.11 0.58 11.37
N VAL A 224 -3.12 0.59 12.25
CA VAL A 224 -3.73 1.84 12.69
C VAL A 224 -2.88 2.42 13.82
N ARG A 225 -2.12 3.46 13.50
CA ARG A 225 -1.28 4.18 14.47
C ARG A 225 -2.05 5.35 15.06
N LEU A 226 -2.63 5.15 16.24
CA LEU A 226 -3.33 6.20 16.97
C LEU A 226 -2.98 6.17 18.45
N ASN A 227 -2.22 7.16 18.90
CA ASN A 227 -1.77 7.28 20.28
C ASN A 227 -2.10 8.68 20.83
N THR A 228 -2.25 8.80 22.14
CA THR A 228 -2.32 10.09 22.83
C THR A 228 -0.99 10.47 23.45
N THR A 229 -0.63 11.75 23.40
CA THR A 229 0.55 12.31 24.09
C THR A 229 0.20 12.93 25.44
N LEU A 230 -1.00 12.65 25.97
CA LEU A 230 -1.47 13.25 27.21
C LEU A 230 -0.68 12.71 28.41
N GLU A 231 -0.11 13.63 29.18
CA GLU A 231 0.61 13.35 30.43
C GLU A 231 -0.15 13.97 31.61
N ILE A 232 -0.32 13.21 32.67
CA ILE A 232 -0.99 13.65 33.91
C ILE A 232 0.09 13.72 34.99
N LYS A 233 0.29 14.92 35.56
CA LYS A 233 1.19 15.10 36.72
C LYS A 233 0.42 14.75 38.00
N ALA A 234 0.92 13.79 38.76
CA ALA A 234 0.41 13.42 40.08
C ALA A 234 1.55 13.56 41.11
N GLY A 235 1.66 14.74 41.71
CA GLY A 235 2.83 15.11 42.53
C GLY A 235 4.09 15.22 41.67
N ASP A 236 5.17 14.56 42.09
CA ASP A 236 6.45 14.51 41.36
C ASP A 236 6.46 13.48 40.21
N ALA A 237 5.45 12.61 40.13
CA ALA A 237 5.35 11.59 39.10
C ALA A 237 4.61 12.11 37.86
N VAL A 238 5.20 11.93 36.68
CA VAL A 238 4.55 12.16 35.38
C VAL A 238 4.01 10.82 34.88
N VAL A 239 2.68 10.69 34.85
CA VAL A 239 2.01 9.49 34.32
C VAL A 239 1.66 9.73 32.86
N LYS A 240 2.25 8.94 31.95
CA LYS A 240 1.94 8.99 30.52
C LYS A 240 0.67 8.18 30.27
N LEU A 241 -0.45 8.83 29.98
CA LEU A 241 -1.76 8.16 29.91
C LEU A 241 -1.76 6.98 28.91
N GLN A 242 -1.09 7.14 27.76
CA GLN A 242 -0.97 6.07 26.77
C GLN A 242 -0.19 4.86 27.32
N ALA A 243 1.10 5.05 27.64
CA ALA A 243 2.00 3.96 27.97
C ALA A 243 1.73 3.36 29.36
N ASP A 244 1.40 4.20 30.35
CA ASP A 244 1.33 3.78 31.74
C ASP A 244 -0.03 3.24 32.16
N VAL A 245 -1.09 3.53 31.39
CA VAL A 245 -2.47 3.14 31.71
C VAL A 245 -3.12 2.39 30.55
N ILE A 246 -3.27 3.02 29.38
CA ILE A 246 -4.05 2.45 28.26
C ILE A 246 -3.37 1.18 27.73
N ASP A 247 -2.08 1.24 27.40
CA ASP A 247 -1.36 0.11 26.82
C ASP A 247 -1.22 -1.07 27.80
N LYS A 248 -1.20 -0.81 29.11
CA LYS A 248 -1.20 -1.87 30.15
C LYS A 248 -2.55 -2.57 30.28
N LEU A 249 -3.66 -1.85 30.03
CA LEU A 249 -5.00 -2.45 30.01
C LEU A 249 -5.21 -3.26 28.73
N MET A 250 -4.97 -2.64 27.57
CA MET A 250 -5.05 -3.29 26.28
C MET A 250 -4.26 -2.51 25.23
N PRO A 251 -3.19 -3.09 24.67
CA PRO A 251 -2.48 -2.51 23.53
C PRO A 251 -3.44 -2.28 22.36
N ALA A 252 -3.22 -1.20 21.61
CA ALA A 252 -4.06 -0.81 20.47
C ALA A 252 -5.55 -0.56 20.80
N PHE A 253 -5.87 -0.21 22.06
CA PHE A 253 -7.23 0.17 22.45
C PHE A 253 -7.77 1.39 21.69
N LEU A 254 -6.98 2.46 21.56
CA LEU A 254 -7.40 3.66 20.82
C LEU A 254 -7.63 3.37 19.32
N PRO A 255 -6.73 2.65 18.61
CA PRO A 255 -7.01 2.12 17.27
C PRO A 255 -8.35 1.38 17.18
N LEU A 256 -8.63 0.45 18.10
CA LEU A 256 -9.87 -0.31 18.11
C LEU A 256 -11.10 0.58 18.27
N VAL A 257 -11.10 1.48 19.26
CA VAL A 257 -12.22 2.41 19.51
C VAL A 257 -12.48 3.29 18.29
N TYR A 258 -11.40 3.80 17.68
CA TYR A 258 -11.50 4.60 16.48
C TYR A 258 -12.11 3.82 15.30
N THR A 259 -11.63 2.59 15.04
CA THR A 259 -12.19 1.72 14.00
C THR A 259 -13.67 1.39 14.24
N LEU A 260 -14.05 1.05 15.47
CA LEU A 260 -15.44 0.77 15.83
C LEU A 260 -16.34 2.00 15.65
N THR A 261 -15.82 3.19 15.96
CA THR A 261 -16.52 4.46 15.74
C THR A 261 -16.75 4.70 14.24
N MET A 262 -15.71 4.50 13.41
CA MET A 262 -15.85 4.62 11.96
C MET A 262 -16.84 3.61 11.39
N PHE A 263 -16.78 2.36 11.83
CA PHE A 263 -17.74 1.32 11.44
C PHE A 263 -19.18 1.71 11.81
N TRP A 264 -19.39 2.23 13.02
CA TRP A 264 -20.69 2.70 13.47
C TRP A 264 -21.22 3.88 12.63
N LEU A 265 -20.37 4.83 12.25
CA LEU A 265 -20.74 5.96 11.38
C LEU A 265 -21.12 5.49 9.97
N VAL A 266 -20.37 4.55 9.39
CA VAL A 266 -20.73 3.95 8.09
C VAL A 266 -22.09 3.26 8.16
N ARG A 267 -22.39 2.53 9.25
CA ARG A 267 -23.72 1.92 9.46
C ARG A 267 -24.85 2.95 9.57
N ARG A 268 -24.54 4.20 9.95
CA ARG A 268 -25.48 5.33 9.93
C ARG A 268 -25.61 6.01 8.56
N GLY A 269 -24.99 5.46 7.52
CA GLY A 269 -25.08 5.98 6.15
C GLY A 269 -24.05 7.07 5.82
N TRP A 270 -23.05 7.29 6.68
CA TRP A 270 -21.97 8.21 6.36
C TRP A 270 -21.10 7.63 5.26
N SER A 271 -20.82 8.41 4.22
CA SER A 271 -19.96 7.97 3.11
C SER A 271 -18.50 7.83 3.60
N PRO A 272 -17.76 6.78 3.19
CA PRO A 272 -16.35 6.60 3.54
C PRO A 272 -15.47 7.82 3.21
N LEU A 273 -15.71 8.48 2.07
CA LEU A 273 -14.95 9.67 1.66
C LEU A 273 -15.05 10.83 2.66
N ARG A 274 -16.25 11.07 3.22
CA ARG A 274 -16.46 12.08 4.27
C ARG A 274 -15.67 11.74 5.54
N LEU A 275 -15.67 10.47 5.96
CA LEU A 275 -14.95 10.03 7.15
C LEU A 275 -13.44 10.15 6.99
N ILE A 276 -12.91 9.81 5.81
CA ILE A 276 -11.50 10.02 5.47
C ILE A 276 -11.17 11.51 5.54
N GLY A 277 -11.99 12.38 4.93
CA GLY A 277 -11.78 13.84 4.97
C GLY A 277 -11.75 14.39 6.40
N ILE A 278 -12.71 13.99 7.24
CA ILE A 278 -12.76 14.38 8.66
C ILE A 278 -11.52 13.92 9.40
N THR A 279 -11.07 12.69 9.16
CA THR A 279 -9.89 12.12 9.80
C THR A 279 -8.63 12.87 9.42
N VAL A 280 -8.45 13.16 8.13
CA VAL A 280 -7.32 13.96 7.64
C VAL A 280 -7.36 15.36 8.25
N CYS A 281 -8.50 16.05 8.23
CA CYS A 281 -8.64 17.37 8.85
C CYS A 281 -8.35 17.34 10.35
N TRP A 282 -8.81 16.31 11.05
CA TRP A 282 -8.54 16.13 12.48
C TRP A 282 -7.06 15.90 12.76
N VAL A 283 -6.40 15.01 12.01
CA VAL A 283 -4.96 14.77 12.13
C VAL A 283 -4.16 16.04 11.83
N LEU A 284 -4.50 16.76 10.77
CA LEU A 284 -3.86 18.04 10.42
C LEU A 284 -4.07 19.09 11.52
N SER A 285 -5.24 19.12 12.14
CA SER A 285 -5.58 20.04 13.22
C SER A 285 -4.88 19.68 14.54
N VAL A 286 -4.75 18.39 14.85
CA VAL A 286 -3.98 17.92 16.02
C VAL A 286 -2.50 18.20 15.81
N ASN A 287 -1.97 17.93 14.61
CA ASN A 287 -0.57 18.24 14.26
C ASN A 287 -0.31 19.75 14.22
N SER A 288 -1.27 20.57 13.79
CA SER A 288 -1.13 22.03 13.83
C SER A 288 -1.22 22.57 15.26
N VAL A 289 -2.01 21.96 16.16
CA VAL A 289 -2.08 22.32 17.58
C VAL A 289 -0.85 21.85 18.36
N THR A 290 -0.29 20.67 18.07
CA THR A 290 1.02 20.26 18.62
C THR A 290 2.14 21.11 18.02
N SER A 291 2.06 21.47 16.74
CA SER A 291 2.95 22.46 16.13
C SER A 291 2.79 23.86 16.72
N CYS A 292 1.62 24.28 17.20
CA CYS A 292 1.43 25.58 17.86
C CYS A 292 1.79 25.57 19.35
N LYS A 293 1.76 24.41 20.01
CA LYS A 293 2.25 24.28 21.39
C LYS A 293 3.77 24.11 21.48
N ASN A 294 4.44 23.74 20.39
CA ASN A 294 5.90 23.53 20.30
C ASN A 294 6.62 24.42 19.26
N LYS A 295 6.03 25.51 18.74
CA LYS A 295 6.75 26.45 17.84
C LYS A 295 6.96 27.83 18.46
N GLU A 296 8.00 27.94 19.28
CA GLU A 296 9.19 28.64 18.75
C GLU A 296 9.94 27.54 18.00
N VAL A 297 10.11 27.64 16.67
CA VAL A 297 10.91 26.65 15.93
C VAL A 297 12.33 26.80 16.48
N ALA A 298 12.74 25.86 17.31
CA ALA A 298 14.06 25.91 17.90
C ALA A 298 15.10 25.64 16.79
N MET A 299 15.76 26.69 16.30
CA MET A 299 16.88 26.58 15.39
C MET A 299 18.16 26.35 16.21
N LEU A 300 18.87 25.25 15.95
CA LEU A 300 20.12 24.95 16.64
C LEU A 300 21.19 26.01 16.33
N GLY A 301 21.84 26.51 17.40
CA GLY A 301 23.01 27.35 17.29
C GLY A 301 24.22 26.52 16.85
N ILE A 302 24.95 26.96 15.83
CA ILE A 302 26.16 26.29 15.37
C ILE A 302 27.37 27.17 15.66
N ILE A 303 28.37 26.59 16.34
CA ILE A 303 29.68 27.21 16.52
C ILE A 303 30.72 26.36 15.80
N LEU A 304 31.32 26.92 14.76
CA LEU A 304 32.40 26.28 13.99
C LEU A 304 33.76 26.78 14.49
N THR A 305 34.68 25.87 14.82
CA THR A 305 36.03 26.24 15.27
C THR A 305 37.12 25.27 14.81
N GLY A 306 38.33 25.77 14.60
CA GLY A 306 39.47 24.94 14.19
C GLY A 306 40.76 25.73 14.12
N HIS A 307 41.87 25.03 13.89
CA HIS A 307 43.21 25.65 13.80
C HIS A 307 43.35 26.53 12.57
N GLY A 308 44.18 27.58 12.68
CA GLY A 308 44.43 28.51 11.58
C GLY A 308 43.15 29.18 11.12
N GLY A 309 42.94 29.28 9.79
CA GLY A 309 41.73 29.83 9.17
C GLY A 309 40.68 28.79 8.79
N PHE A 310 40.64 27.65 9.48
CA PHE A 310 39.72 26.54 9.16
C PHE A 310 38.26 26.97 9.25
N ALA A 311 37.86 27.65 10.33
CA ALA A 311 36.47 28.00 10.57
C ALA A 311 36.04 29.11 9.61
N SER A 312 36.86 30.16 9.46
CA SER A 312 36.57 31.23 8.50
C SER A 312 36.52 30.75 7.05
N GLY A 313 37.38 29.79 6.67
CA GLY A 313 37.43 29.26 5.31
C GLY A 313 36.18 28.47 4.94
N LEU A 314 35.72 27.60 5.85
CA LEU A 314 34.48 26.85 5.67
C LEU A 314 33.24 27.77 5.74
N GLU A 315 33.23 28.77 6.63
CA GLU A 315 32.16 29.77 6.67
C GLU A 315 32.07 30.55 5.35
N GLN A 316 33.21 30.96 4.78
CA GLN A 316 33.23 31.68 3.50
C GLN A 316 32.68 30.82 2.36
N ALA A 317 33.08 29.55 2.28
CA ALA A 317 32.54 28.61 1.30
C ALA A 317 31.03 28.40 1.49
N MET A 318 30.57 28.26 2.74
CA MET A 318 29.15 28.17 3.07
C MET A 318 28.38 29.42 2.64
N LYS A 319 28.89 30.63 2.95
CA LYS A 319 28.25 31.90 2.56
C LYS A 319 28.16 32.07 1.04
N GLN A 320 29.13 31.56 0.28
CA GLN A 320 29.08 31.58 -1.18
C GLN A 320 27.99 30.66 -1.76
N ILE A 321 27.70 29.54 -1.10
CA ILE A 321 26.75 28.53 -1.58
C ILE A 321 25.33 28.79 -1.05
N LEU A 322 25.19 29.13 0.24
CA LEU A 322 23.92 29.24 0.96
C LEU A 322 23.57 30.66 1.41
N GLY A 323 24.47 31.64 1.26
CA GLY A 323 24.31 32.98 1.81
C GLY A 323 24.59 33.06 3.32
N GLU A 324 24.32 34.23 3.91
CA GLU A 324 24.46 34.43 5.37
C GLU A 324 23.46 33.58 6.15
N GLN A 325 23.90 33.02 7.27
CA GLN A 325 23.12 32.08 8.07
C GLN A 325 22.92 32.63 9.49
N PRO A 326 21.69 32.70 10.00
CA PRO A 326 21.43 33.08 11.39
C PRO A 326 21.92 31.99 12.36
N GLN A 327 22.09 32.33 13.63
CA GLN A 327 22.49 31.35 14.67
C GLN A 327 23.75 30.53 14.28
N PHE A 328 24.73 31.18 13.67
CA PHE A 328 25.97 30.56 13.20
C PHE A 328 27.15 31.48 13.52
N ILE A 329 28.19 30.98 14.19
CA ILE A 329 29.41 31.72 14.50
C ILE A 329 30.63 30.86 14.17
N ALA A 330 31.59 31.44 13.43
CA ALA A 330 32.88 30.82 13.16
C ALA A 330 33.99 31.48 14.01
N ILE A 331 34.83 30.66 14.65
CA ILE A 331 35.94 31.11 15.50
C ILE A 331 37.21 30.34 15.17
N ASP A 332 38.18 31.06 14.62
CA ASP A 332 39.50 30.52 14.30
C ASP A 332 40.41 30.40 15.54
N PHE A 333 41.33 29.43 15.48
CA PHE A 333 42.39 29.24 16.45
C PHE A 333 43.77 29.38 15.78
N PRO A 334 44.23 30.61 15.50
CA PRO A 334 45.55 30.85 14.90
C PRO A 334 46.68 30.58 15.90
N GLU A 335 47.92 30.43 15.40
CA GLU A 335 49.11 30.18 16.22
C GLU A 335 49.36 31.25 17.30
N THR A 336 48.89 32.48 17.06
CA THR A 336 49.00 33.60 18.00
C THR A 336 47.94 33.58 19.11
N SER A 337 46.98 32.66 19.05
CA SER A 337 45.92 32.51 20.05
C SER A 337 46.35 31.62 21.22
N THR A 338 45.61 31.68 22.32
CA THR A 338 45.82 30.83 23.50
C THR A 338 44.55 30.07 23.83
N THR A 339 44.67 28.95 24.53
CA THR A 339 43.51 28.16 24.98
C THR A 339 42.55 29.00 25.82
N ALA A 340 43.07 29.89 26.68
CA ALA A 340 42.26 30.79 27.49
C ALA A 340 41.47 31.79 26.62
N ARG A 341 42.10 32.34 25.58
CA ARG A 341 41.44 33.24 24.64
C ARG A 341 40.35 32.52 23.85
N LEU A 342 40.64 31.33 23.32
CA LEU A 342 39.63 30.52 22.61
C LEU A 342 38.46 30.16 23.51
N THR A 343 38.72 29.81 24.77
CA THR A 343 37.67 29.52 25.76
C THR A 343 36.76 30.73 25.95
N ALA A 344 37.32 31.92 26.16
CA ALA A 344 36.54 33.15 26.30
C ALA A 344 35.72 33.47 25.03
N GLN A 345 36.28 33.25 23.84
CA GLN A 345 35.57 33.47 22.58
C GLN A 345 34.41 32.49 22.38
N LEU A 346 34.58 31.20 22.71
CA LEU A 346 33.52 30.20 22.63
C LEU A 346 32.42 30.46 23.67
N GLU A 347 32.77 30.86 24.89
CA GLU A 347 31.80 31.27 25.92
C GLU A 347 30.99 32.50 25.50
N GLN A 348 31.66 33.48 24.87
CA GLN A 348 31.00 34.65 24.30
C GLN A 348 30.06 34.25 23.16
N ALA A 349 30.50 33.41 22.20
CA ALA A 349 29.66 32.96 21.10
C ALA A 349 28.44 32.16 21.57
N VAL A 350 28.59 31.32 22.60
CA VAL A 350 27.47 30.63 23.25
C VAL A 350 26.45 31.62 23.84
N SER A 351 26.92 32.77 24.34
CA SER A 351 26.06 33.80 24.91
C SER A 351 25.39 34.68 23.85
N GLU A 352 26.03 34.83 22.68
CA GLU A 352 25.50 35.58 21.53
C GLU A 352 24.45 34.78 20.75
N LEU A 353 24.61 33.45 20.67
CA LEU A 353 23.58 32.54 20.18
C LEU A 353 22.43 32.48 21.19
N ASP A 354 21.18 32.35 20.72
CA ASP A 354 20.00 32.50 21.59
C ASP A 354 19.98 31.40 22.67
N ALA A 355 20.09 31.81 23.94
CA ALA A 355 20.26 30.94 25.11
C ALA A 355 19.13 29.92 25.31
N ARG A 356 18.00 30.04 24.61
CA ARG A 356 16.89 29.07 24.61
C ARG A 356 17.10 27.86 23.71
N HIS A 357 18.13 27.88 22.86
CA HIS A 357 18.38 26.85 21.87
C HIS A 357 19.57 25.94 22.26
N ASP A 358 19.47 24.69 21.84
CA ASP A 358 20.57 23.72 21.87
C ASP A 358 21.71 24.19 20.94
N ILE A 359 22.96 23.90 21.32
CA ILE A 359 24.16 24.38 20.60
C ILE A 359 24.99 23.19 20.12
N VAL A 360 25.41 23.23 18.86
CA VAL A 360 26.31 22.23 18.30
C VAL A 360 27.64 22.87 17.94
N PHE A 361 28.72 22.29 18.48
CA PHE A 361 30.08 22.65 18.14
C PHE A 361 30.58 21.78 16.99
N LEU A 362 31.01 22.40 15.91
CA LEU A 362 31.69 21.75 14.78
C LEU A 362 33.17 22.07 14.86
N THR A 363 34.02 21.04 14.83
CA THR A 363 35.47 21.18 15.07
C THR A 363 36.28 20.50 13.98
N ASP A 364 37.52 20.96 13.80
CA ASP A 364 38.44 20.44 12.79
C ASP A 364 38.95 19.03 13.10
N LEU A 365 39.57 18.83 14.26
CA LEU A 365 40.37 17.65 14.55
C LEU A 365 40.12 17.10 15.96
N LEU A 366 39.89 15.78 16.03
CA LEU A 366 39.69 15.07 17.30
C LEU A 366 40.92 15.22 18.21
N GLY A 367 40.70 15.64 19.45
CA GLY A 367 41.76 15.82 20.45
C GLY A 367 42.54 17.14 20.33
N GLY A 368 42.31 17.93 19.28
CA GLY A 368 42.88 19.27 19.13
C GLY A 368 42.39 20.25 20.21
N THR A 369 43.09 21.38 20.37
CA THR A 369 42.69 22.43 21.34
C THR A 369 41.25 22.91 21.11
N PRO A 370 40.80 23.21 19.87
CA PRO A 370 39.41 23.60 19.62
C PRO A 370 38.40 22.53 20.07
N PHE A 371 38.63 21.27 19.72
CA PHE A 371 37.79 20.15 20.15
C PHE A 371 37.72 20.03 21.67
N ARG A 372 38.87 20.05 22.36
CA ARG A 372 38.92 19.87 23.83
C ARG A 372 38.19 21.00 24.57
N VAL A 373 38.35 22.24 24.13
CA VAL A 373 37.68 23.40 24.73
C VAL A 373 36.17 23.30 24.48
N ALA A 374 35.75 23.02 23.25
CA ALA A 374 34.34 22.81 22.90
C ALA A 374 33.70 21.67 23.72
N SER A 375 34.38 20.52 23.86
CA SER A 375 33.90 19.41 24.68
C SER A 375 33.75 19.78 26.15
N THR A 376 34.71 20.53 26.70
CA THR A 376 34.65 20.98 28.09
C THR A 376 33.47 21.92 28.33
N LEU A 377 33.16 22.79 27.36
CA LEU A 377 32.03 23.70 27.43
C LEU A 377 30.69 22.95 27.26
N ALA A 378 30.60 22.03 26.30
CA ALA A 378 29.42 21.21 26.06
C ALA A 378 29.06 20.34 27.28
N MET A 379 30.05 19.78 27.99
CA MET A 379 29.80 19.03 29.23
C MET A 379 29.16 19.85 30.35
N LYS A 380 29.35 21.17 30.36
CA LYS A 380 28.74 22.08 31.34
C LYS A 380 27.32 22.51 30.96
N ARG A 381 26.87 22.24 29.73
CA ARG A 381 25.59 22.70 29.18
C ARG A 381 24.79 21.52 28.60
N PRO A 382 23.76 21.03 29.30
CA PRO A 382 22.82 20.05 28.73
C PRO A 382 22.25 20.53 27.39
N GLY A 383 22.06 19.63 26.42
CA GLY A 383 21.60 20.00 25.07
C GLY A 383 22.70 20.52 24.14
N SER A 384 23.97 20.34 24.49
CA SER A 384 25.10 20.67 23.62
C SER A 384 25.80 19.42 23.10
N GLU A 385 26.19 19.45 21.82
CA GLU A 385 26.90 18.35 21.16
C GLU A 385 28.18 18.85 20.51
N VAL A 386 29.20 17.99 20.41
CA VAL A 386 30.47 18.32 19.77
C VAL A 386 30.78 17.29 18.70
N ILE A 387 31.02 17.77 17.49
CA ILE A 387 31.34 16.98 16.31
C ILE A 387 32.71 17.43 15.81
N THR A 388 33.51 16.50 15.34
CA THR A 388 34.86 16.76 14.85
C THR A 388 35.08 16.13 13.49
N GLY A 389 36.14 16.54 12.78
CA GLY A 389 36.34 16.14 11.39
C GLY A 389 35.37 16.84 10.45
N THR A 390 34.94 18.07 10.77
CA THR A 390 33.97 18.79 9.95
C THR A 390 34.51 19.04 8.54
N ASN A 391 33.77 18.58 7.53
CA ASN A 391 34.03 18.88 6.12
C ASN A 391 32.91 19.75 5.55
N LEU A 392 33.10 20.27 4.33
CA LEU A 392 32.15 21.18 3.72
C LEU A 392 30.79 20.50 3.42
N GLN A 393 30.78 19.21 3.08
CA GLN A 393 29.55 18.45 2.84
C GLN A 393 28.68 18.40 4.11
N LEU A 394 29.27 18.02 5.23
CA LEU A 394 28.63 18.02 6.55
C LEU A 394 28.06 19.39 6.88
N LEU A 395 28.88 20.43 6.74
CA LEU A 395 28.48 21.80 7.09
C LEU A 395 27.26 22.25 6.27
N LEU A 396 27.29 22.11 4.95
CA LEU A 396 26.23 22.61 4.07
C LEU A 396 24.90 21.90 4.32
N GLU A 397 24.93 20.56 4.38
CA GLU A 397 23.72 19.76 4.57
C GLU A 397 23.09 20.02 5.94
N MET A 398 23.92 20.01 6.99
CA MET A 398 23.40 20.19 8.34
C MET A 398 22.91 21.61 8.63
N VAL A 399 23.52 22.63 8.02
CA VAL A 399 23.02 24.01 8.13
C VAL A 399 21.64 24.16 7.48
N LEU A 400 21.37 23.45 6.39
CA LEU A 400 20.06 23.43 5.72
C LEU A 400 19.01 22.64 6.50
N GLU A 401 19.40 21.56 7.17
CA GLU A 401 18.46 20.62 7.80
C GLU A 401 18.27 20.83 9.31
N ARG A 402 19.01 21.76 9.95
CA ARG A 402 19.00 21.96 11.42
C ARG A 402 17.68 22.44 12.02
N GLU A 403 16.73 22.92 11.22
CA GLU A 403 15.45 23.42 11.75
C GLU A 403 14.59 22.27 12.31
N GLY A 404 14.30 22.33 13.61
CA GLY A 404 13.45 21.32 14.26
C GLY A 404 14.15 20.01 14.62
N LEU A 405 15.47 19.90 14.40
CA LEU A 405 16.28 18.79 14.90
C LEU A 405 16.64 19.00 16.37
N SER A 406 16.64 17.92 17.15
CA SER A 406 17.32 17.91 18.45
C SER A 406 18.85 17.85 18.24
N SER A 407 19.62 18.32 19.21
CA SER A 407 21.09 18.21 19.19
C SER A 407 21.57 16.76 18.96
N GLU A 408 20.93 15.78 19.59
CA GLU A 408 21.26 14.36 19.39
C GLU A 408 20.98 13.87 17.95
N ALA A 409 19.83 14.25 17.38
CA ALA A 409 19.45 13.88 16.01
C ALA A 409 20.39 14.53 15.00
N PHE A 410 20.70 15.82 15.21
CA PHE A 410 21.68 16.56 14.43
C PHE A 410 23.04 15.85 14.44
N ARG A 411 23.54 15.43 15.61
CA ARG A 411 24.82 14.70 15.71
C ARG A 411 24.83 13.43 14.86
N ARG A 412 23.79 12.59 14.96
CA ARG A 412 23.74 11.32 14.23
C ARG A 412 23.76 11.54 12.72
N GLN A 413 22.95 12.48 12.24
CA GLN A 413 22.86 12.80 10.81
C GLN A 413 24.13 13.46 10.28
N ALA A 414 24.73 14.37 11.06
CA ALA A 414 25.98 15.02 10.70
C ALA A 414 27.13 14.01 10.51
N LEU A 415 27.24 12.99 11.36
CA LEU A 415 28.25 11.94 11.22
C LEU A 415 28.04 11.10 9.96
N GLU A 416 26.79 10.77 9.63
CA GLU A 416 26.46 10.04 8.40
C GLU A 416 26.79 10.86 7.15
N CYS A 417 26.35 12.12 7.13
CA CYS A 417 26.64 13.07 6.05
C CYS A 417 28.14 13.29 5.86
N GLY A 418 28.87 13.51 6.97
CA GLY A 418 30.32 13.70 6.96
C GLY A 418 31.05 12.51 6.34
N HIS A 419 30.72 11.28 6.76
CA HIS A 419 31.32 10.07 6.19
C HIS A 419 30.93 9.85 4.73
N ARG A 420 29.70 10.18 4.33
CA ARG A 420 29.28 10.10 2.92
C ARG A 420 30.06 11.08 2.04
N GLY A 421 30.36 12.28 2.55
CA GLY A 421 31.21 13.25 1.86
C GLY A 421 32.68 12.84 1.76
N LEU A 422 33.14 11.87 2.55
CA LEU A 422 34.48 11.29 2.49
C LEU A 422 34.48 10.08 1.55
N THR A 423 34.69 10.35 0.26
CA THR A 423 34.70 9.31 -0.78
C THR A 423 35.78 9.59 -1.81
N SER A 424 36.01 8.64 -2.73
CA SER A 424 36.88 8.81 -3.90
C SER A 424 36.13 8.49 -5.18
N LEU A 425 36.60 9.01 -6.31
CA LEU A 425 36.02 8.67 -7.62
C LEU A 425 36.01 7.15 -7.87
N VAL A 426 37.03 6.43 -7.40
CA VAL A 426 37.12 4.97 -7.55
C VAL A 426 36.03 4.27 -6.74
N ASP A 427 35.79 4.70 -5.51
CA ASP A 427 34.76 4.12 -4.64
C ASP A 427 33.34 4.40 -5.16
N GLU A 428 33.08 5.62 -5.66
CA GLU A 428 31.80 5.98 -6.26
C GLU A 428 31.50 5.22 -7.57
N LEU A 429 32.52 5.03 -8.42
CA LEU A 429 32.38 4.22 -9.63
C LEU A 429 32.22 2.72 -9.32
N GLY A 430 32.80 2.24 -8.22
CA GLY A 430 32.62 0.87 -7.72
C GLY A 430 31.18 0.59 -7.28
N ARG A 431 30.56 1.51 -6.54
CA ARG A 431 29.14 1.44 -6.14
C ARG A 431 28.19 1.34 -7.33
N CYS A 432 28.44 2.13 -8.39
CA CYS A 432 27.65 2.06 -9.63
C CYS A 432 27.77 0.71 -10.36
N ARG A 433 28.87 -0.05 -10.17
CA ARG A 433 29.07 -1.37 -10.79
C ARG A 433 28.41 -2.51 -10.01
N GLU A 434 28.32 -2.40 -8.69
CA GLU A 434 27.63 -3.40 -7.85
C GLU A 434 26.09 -3.28 -7.94
N GLU A 435 25.57 -2.11 -8.29
CA GLU A 435 24.13 -1.90 -8.54
C GLU A 435 23.68 -2.29 -9.97
N ALA A 436 24.62 -2.60 -10.88
CA ALA A 436 24.29 -3.20 -12.17
C ALA A 436 24.05 -4.71 -11.98
N PRO A 437 22.87 -5.25 -12.36
CA PRO A 437 22.60 -6.68 -12.19
C PRO A 437 23.64 -7.47 -12.98
N ALA A 438 24.28 -8.43 -12.30
CA ALA A 438 25.14 -9.41 -12.94
C ALA A 438 24.35 -10.06 -14.08
N GLU A 439 24.71 -9.76 -15.32
CA GLU A 439 24.24 -10.50 -16.48
C GLU A 439 24.63 -11.97 -16.26
N GLU A 440 23.61 -12.82 -16.07
CA GLU A 440 23.75 -14.26 -16.11
C GLU A 440 24.33 -14.66 -17.47
N GLY A 441 25.63 -14.99 -17.46
CA GLY A 441 26.35 -15.51 -18.60
C GLY A 441 26.41 -17.04 -18.58
N ILE A 442 25.77 -17.61 -19.62
CA ILE A 442 25.88 -18.94 -20.25
C ILE A 442 25.19 -20.12 -19.55
#